data_AF-A0A6M8NMJ9-F1
#
_entry.id   AF-A0A6M8NMJ9-F1
#
_cell.length_a   1.000
_cell.length_b   1.000
_cell.length_c   1.000
_cell.angle_alpha   90.00
_cell.angle_beta   90.00
_cell.angle_gamma   90.00
#
_symmetry.space_group_name_H-M   'P 1'
#
loop_
_entity.id
_entity.type
_entity.pdbx_description
1 polymer ?
#
loop_
_entity_poly.entity_id
_entity_poly.type
_entity_poly.pdbx_seq_one_letter_code
_entity_poly.pdbx_strand_id
1 'polypeptide(L)'
;MKKVVIKPKNSGRFSLHCPFTNEILDNESISFEIYEGAGNYIFSMCEDCMFFDAGNNAEIEKYWRDSAIEAVEKFVLNHKDENILVIEVLYKDETYLYGFLNEENIELSDEEIEKRFIKEIR
;
A
#
# COMPACT_ATOMS: atom_id res chain seq x y z
N MET A 1 13.29 5.74 1.37
CA MET A 1 12.00 5.10 1.66
C MET A 1 11.23 5.96 2.64
N LYS A 2 10.00 6.36 2.30
CA LYS A 2 9.04 6.84 3.28
C LYS A 2 8.10 5.68 3.61
N LYS A 3 7.98 5.32 4.90
CA LYS A 3 7.04 4.30 5.37
C LYS A 3 6.06 4.92 6.37
N VAL A 4 4.77 4.65 6.18
CA VAL A 4 3.70 5.07 7.10
C VAL A 4 2.99 3.84 7.62
N VAL A 5 2.79 3.77 8.94
CA VAL A 5 2.07 2.66 9.59
C VAL A 5 0.69 3.15 10.02
N ILE A 6 -0.35 2.52 9.50
CA ILE A 6 -1.76 2.85 9.77
C ILE A 6 -2.39 1.74 10.59
N LYS A 7 -3.16 2.12 11.61
CA LYS A 7 -3.93 1.20 12.46
C LYS A 7 -5.41 1.60 12.43
N PRO A 8 -6.16 1.16 11.40
CA PRO A 8 -7.55 1.56 11.23
C PRO A 8 -8.36 1.17 12.47
N LYS A 9 -9.11 2.12 13.03
CA LYS A 9 -9.91 1.89 14.24
C LYS A 9 -11.25 1.20 13.95
N ASN A 10 -11.64 1.06 12.69
CA ASN A 10 -13.04 0.88 12.32
C ASN A 10 -13.39 -0.51 11.77
N SER A 11 -14.60 -0.97 12.11
CA SER A 11 -15.26 -2.17 11.57
C SER A 11 -16.33 -1.83 10.51
N GLY A 12 -16.36 -0.57 10.05
CA GLY A 12 -17.32 -0.05 9.07
C GLY A 12 -16.83 -0.16 7.61
N ARG A 13 -17.65 0.36 6.68
CA ARG A 13 -17.30 0.41 5.26
C ARG A 13 -16.24 1.49 5.00
N PHE A 14 -15.28 1.20 4.14
CA PHE A 14 -14.24 2.13 3.72
C PHE A 14 -13.89 1.89 2.25
N SER A 15 -13.26 2.87 1.61
CA SER A 15 -12.59 2.69 0.32
C SER A 15 -11.11 3.01 0.40
N LEU A 16 -10.31 2.28 -0.37
CA LEU A 16 -8.91 2.54 -0.59
C LEU A 16 -8.70 3.50 -1.76
N HIS A 17 -7.84 4.49 -1.56
CA HIS A 17 -7.50 5.46 -2.59
C HIS A 17 -6.00 5.69 -2.69
N CYS A 18 -5.50 6.05 -3.87
CA CYS A 18 -4.13 6.53 -3.99
C CYS A 18 -3.94 7.82 -3.17
N PRO A 19 -2.92 7.91 -2.29
CA PRO A 19 -2.62 9.14 -1.55
C PRO A 19 -2.26 10.35 -2.43
N PHE A 20 -1.70 10.11 -3.62
CA PHE A 20 -1.21 11.15 -4.52
C PHE A 20 -2.27 11.58 -5.54
N THR A 21 -2.97 10.65 -6.18
CA THR A 21 -3.93 10.94 -7.26
C THR A 21 -5.38 10.94 -6.79
N ASN A 22 -5.67 10.40 -5.60
CA ASN A 22 -7.00 10.26 -5.01
C ASN A 22 -7.94 9.27 -5.77
N GLU A 23 -7.42 8.55 -6.76
CA GLU A 23 -8.13 7.49 -7.49
C GLU A 23 -8.47 6.32 -6.57
N ILE A 24 -9.63 5.69 -6.82
CA ILE A 24 -10.10 4.52 -6.07
C ILE A 24 -9.25 3.31 -6.47
N LEU A 25 -8.91 2.46 -5.50
CA LEU A 25 -8.05 1.29 -5.69
C LEU A 25 -8.79 -0.04 -5.49
N ASP A 26 -9.92 -0.01 -4.78
CA ASP A 26 -10.71 -1.17 -4.42
C ASP A 26 -12.05 -1.23 -5.16
N ASN A 27 -12.52 -2.46 -5.36
CA ASN A 27 -13.85 -2.71 -5.93
C ASN A 27 -14.92 -2.93 -4.84
N GLU A 28 -14.49 -3.19 -3.61
CA GLU A 28 -15.39 -3.49 -2.50
C GLU A 28 -15.13 -2.56 -1.33
N SER A 29 -16.18 -1.86 -0.89
CA SER A 29 -16.13 -0.86 0.18
C SER A 29 -15.92 -1.44 1.60
N ILE A 30 -15.19 -2.54 1.74
CA ILE A 30 -14.91 -3.27 2.99
C ILE A 30 -13.60 -4.09 2.93
N SER A 31 -12.84 -4.00 1.83
CA SER A 31 -11.70 -4.89 1.58
C SER A 31 -10.39 -4.10 1.62
N PHE A 32 -9.35 -4.73 2.16
CA PHE A 32 -7.98 -4.23 2.06
C PHE A 32 -7.28 -4.71 0.77
N GLU A 33 -7.99 -5.47 -0.06
CA GLU A 33 -7.50 -5.94 -1.36
C GLU A 33 -7.69 -4.85 -2.43
N ILE A 34 -6.61 -4.60 -3.18
CA ILE A 34 -6.63 -3.68 -4.33
C ILE A 34 -6.81 -4.52 -5.58
N TYR A 35 -7.77 -4.17 -6.44
CA TYR A 35 -8.08 -4.95 -7.64
C TYR A 35 -7.84 -4.20 -8.95
N GLU A 36 -7.72 -2.85 -8.92
CA GLU A 36 -7.67 -2.04 -10.15
C GLU A 36 -6.36 -1.27 -10.37
N GLY A 37 -5.43 -1.29 -9.42
CA GLY A 37 -4.05 -0.83 -9.63
C GLY A 37 -3.87 0.59 -10.23
N ALA A 38 -4.74 1.54 -9.86
CA ALA A 38 -4.70 2.93 -10.36
C ALA A 38 -3.79 3.86 -9.53
N GLY A 39 -3.52 5.08 -10.02
CA GLY A 39 -2.88 6.14 -9.23
C GLY A 39 -1.45 5.88 -8.81
N ASN A 40 -0.55 5.55 -9.73
CA ASN A 40 0.87 5.30 -9.43
C ASN A 40 1.10 4.19 -8.39
N TYR A 41 0.13 3.32 -8.21
CA TYR A 41 0.23 2.15 -7.38
C TYR A 41 1.17 1.12 -8.02
N ILE A 42 2.03 0.50 -7.22
CA ILE A 42 3.09 -0.41 -7.71
C ILE A 42 3.04 -1.81 -7.13
N PHE A 43 2.46 -2.04 -5.94
CA PHE A 43 2.24 -3.36 -5.35
C PHE A 43 1.25 -3.34 -4.18
N SER A 44 0.60 -4.48 -3.91
CA SER A 44 -0.18 -4.78 -2.68
C SER A 44 -0.02 -6.24 -2.30
N MET A 45 0.12 -6.48 -1.00
CA MET A 45 0.20 -7.82 -0.41
C MET A 45 -0.26 -7.83 1.05
N CYS A 46 -0.64 -8.99 1.55
CA CYS A 46 -0.70 -9.29 2.97
C CYS A 46 0.54 -10.05 3.43
N GLU A 47 0.67 -10.21 4.73
CA GLU A 47 1.73 -11.00 5.37
C GLU A 47 1.81 -12.46 4.87
N ASP A 48 0.69 -13.03 4.40
CA ASP A 48 0.58 -14.42 3.97
C ASP A 48 0.24 -14.59 2.47
N CYS A 49 0.06 -13.49 1.73
CA CYS A 49 -0.58 -13.54 0.41
C CYS A 49 -0.31 -12.31 -0.46
N MET A 50 -0.47 -12.46 -1.78
CA MET A 50 -0.45 -11.34 -2.72
C MET A 50 -1.81 -11.20 -3.40
N PHE A 51 -2.36 -9.99 -3.37
CA PHE A 51 -3.74 -9.74 -3.82
C PHE A 51 -3.85 -9.34 -5.29
N PHE A 52 -2.81 -8.73 -5.86
CA PHE A 52 -2.88 -8.17 -7.22
C PHE A 52 -1.52 -8.09 -7.91
N ASP A 53 -1.42 -8.68 -9.10
CA ASP A 53 -0.20 -8.65 -9.93
C ASP A 53 -0.02 -7.27 -10.59
N ALA A 54 0.44 -6.30 -9.80
CA ALA A 54 0.82 -4.96 -10.27
C ALA A 54 2.13 -4.94 -11.08
N GLY A 55 2.59 -6.09 -11.59
CA GLY A 55 3.85 -6.26 -12.32
C GLY A 55 5.09 -6.33 -11.43
N ASN A 56 5.11 -5.68 -10.26
CA ASN A 56 6.29 -5.71 -9.36
C ASN A 56 6.25 -6.83 -8.32
N ASN A 57 5.11 -7.47 -8.12
CA ASN A 57 4.94 -8.57 -7.16
C ASN A 57 5.91 -9.73 -7.44
N ALA A 58 6.09 -10.09 -8.71
CA ALA A 58 7.05 -11.12 -9.14
C ALA A 58 8.51 -10.77 -8.82
N GLU A 59 8.84 -9.48 -8.68
CA GLU A 59 10.15 -9.07 -8.18
C GLU A 59 10.23 -9.19 -6.66
N ILE A 60 9.23 -8.67 -5.95
CA ILE A 60 9.19 -8.71 -4.48
C ILE A 60 9.25 -10.17 -3.97
N GLU A 61 8.55 -11.08 -4.64
CA GLU A 61 8.59 -12.53 -4.36
C GLU A 61 10.01 -13.10 -4.35
N LYS A 62 10.93 -12.61 -5.19
CA LYS A 62 12.33 -13.09 -5.21
C LYS A 62 13.06 -12.80 -3.91
N TYR A 63 12.61 -11.78 -3.17
CA TYR A 63 13.17 -11.38 -1.89
C TYR A 63 12.42 -12.00 -0.70
N TRP A 64 11.23 -12.55 -0.92
CA TRP A 64 10.37 -13.11 0.11
C TRP A 64 10.89 -14.48 0.56
N ARG A 65 11.40 -14.52 1.81
CA ARG A 65 11.85 -15.75 2.46
C ARG A 65 11.11 -15.97 3.77
N ASP A 66 11.31 -15.04 4.70
CA ASP A 66 10.84 -15.16 6.08
C ASP A 66 9.85 -14.04 6.46
N SER A 67 9.83 -12.92 5.72
CA SER A 67 8.99 -11.77 6.04
C SER A 67 8.65 -10.93 4.80
N ALA A 68 7.37 -10.58 4.65
CA ALA A 68 6.87 -9.71 3.57
C ALA A 68 7.48 -8.30 3.65
N ILE A 69 7.62 -7.73 4.86
CA ILE A 69 8.20 -6.38 5.01
C ILE A 69 9.68 -6.35 4.60
N GLU A 70 10.46 -7.39 4.94
CA GLU A 70 11.86 -7.46 4.50
C GLU A 70 11.99 -7.57 2.98
N ALA A 71 11.05 -8.26 2.32
CA ALA A 71 11.02 -8.37 0.87
C ALA A 71 10.75 -7.01 0.22
N VAL A 72 9.78 -6.26 0.76
CA VAL A 72 9.45 -4.89 0.33
C VAL A 72 10.63 -3.95 0.56
N GLU A 73 11.31 -4.02 1.71
CA GLU A 73 12.48 -3.18 1.99
C GLU A 73 13.60 -3.43 0.98
N LYS A 74 13.87 -4.69 0.62
CA LYS A 74 14.86 -5.03 -0.43
C LYS A 74 14.45 -4.51 -1.80
N PHE A 75 13.16 -4.63 -2.15
CA PHE A 75 12.64 -4.05 -3.38
C PHE A 75 12.85 -2.53 -3.41
N VAL A 76 12.45 -1.79 -2.37
CA VAL A 76 12.63 -0.34 -2.31
C VAL A 76 14.11 0.07 -2.32
N LEU A 77 14.99 -0.71 -1.71
CA LEU A 77 16.44 -0.47 -1.77
C LEU A 77 17.01 -0.65 -3.18
N ASN A 78 16.51 -1.62 -3.94
CA ASN A 78 16.90 -1.81 -5.34
C ASN A 78 16.33 -0.72 -6.26
N HIS A 79 15.20 -0.12 -5.88
CA HIS A 79 14.57 1.02 -6.54
C HIS A 79 14.84 2.35 -5.79
N LYS A 80 16.01 2.52 -5.18
CA LYS A 80 16.33 3.71 -4.36
C LYS A 80 16.30 5.04 -5.10
N ASP A 81 16.40 5.01 -6.42
CA ASP A 81 16.35 6.20 -7.27
C ASP A 81 14.89 6.65 -7.50
N GLU A 82 13.91 5.82 -7.11
CA GLU A 82 12.48 6.12 -7.14
C GLU A 82 11.99 6.63 -5.79
N ASN A 83 11.07 7.59 -5.82
CA ASN A 83 10.44 8.13 -4.62
C ASN A 83 9.24 7.25 -4.22
N ILE A 84 9.53 6.12 -3.57
CA ILE A 84 8.50 5.15 -3.17
C ILE A 84 7.98 5.45 -1.76
N LEU A 85 6.65 5.58 -1.67
CA LEU A 85 5.89 5.53 -0.42
C LEU A 85 5.45 4.09 -0.16
N VAL A 86 5.74 3.59 1.05
CA VAL A 86 5.23 2.32 1.57
C VAL A 86 4.19 2.61 2.64
N ILE A 87 3.01 2.03 2.53
CA ILE A 87 1.97 2.06 3.56
C ILE A 87 1.82 0.65 4.15
N GLU A 88 1.96 0.56 5.47
CA GLU A 88 1.77 -0.66 6.25
C GLU A 88 0.49 -0.52 7.07
N VAL A 89 -0.53 -1.32 6.77
CA VAL A 89 -1.79 -1.33 7.52
C VAL A 89 -1.79 -2.54 8.45
N LEU A 90 -1.90 -2.28 9.75
CA LEU A 90 -2.12 -3.32 10.75
C LEU A 90 -3.61 -3.36 11.10
N TYR A 91 -4.29 -4.42 10.71
CA TYR A 91 -5.71 -4.59 10.96
C TYR A 91 -5.99 -5.97 11.54
N LYS A 92 -6.53 -5.99 12.77
CA LYS A 92 -6.69 -7.20 13.58
C LYS A 92 -5.33 -7.91 13.73
N ASP A 93 -5.23 -9.16 13.28
CA ASP A 93 -4.04 -9.99 13.34
C ASP A 93 -3.33 -10.10 11.97
N GLU A 94 -3.67 -9.20 11.03
CA GLU A 94 -3.13 -9.20 9.67
C GLU A 94 -2.38 -7.90 9.36
N THR A 95 -1.32 -8.04 8.56
CA THR A 95 -0.53 -6.92 8.03
C THR A 95 -0.73 -6.83 6.52
N TYR A 96 -1.02 -5.63 6.03
CA TYR A 96 -1.13 -5.31 4.60
C TYR A 96 -0.07 -4.28 4.22
N LEU A 97 0.56 -4.47 3.06
CA LEU A 97 1.62 -3.61 2.55
C LEU A 97 1.25 -3.10 1.15
N TYR A 98 1.40 -1.79 0.96
CA TYR A 98 1.11 -1.11 -0.29
C TYR A 98 2.26 -0.22 -0.71
N GLY A 99 2.55 -0.21 -2.00
CA GLY A 99 3.56 0.67 -2.60
C GLY A 99 2.93 1.67 -3.57
N PHE A 100 3.41 2.91 -3.50
CA PHE A 100 3.05 3.98 -4.43
C PHE A 100 4.27 4.76 -4.90
N LEU A 101 4.33 5.06 -6.19
CA LEU A 101 5.36 5.90 -6.79
C LEU A 101 4.98 7.39 -6.70
N ASN A 102 5.81 8.19 -6.05
CA ASN A 102 5.63 9.63 -5.91
C ASN A 102 6.41 10.39 -6.99
N GLU A 103 5.97 10.29 -8.24
CA GLU A 103 6.63 10.91 -9.40
C GLU A 103 6.74 12.44 -9.26
N GLU A 104 5.69 13.07 -8.73
CA GLU A 104 5.57 14.51 -8.55
C GLU A 104 6.27 15.03 -7.28
N ASN A 105 6.93 14.15 -6.50
CA ASN A 105 7.61 14.49 -5.25
C ASN A 105 6.74 15.27 -4.26
N ILE A 106 5.45 14.91 -4.17
CA ILE A 106 4.48 15.54 -3.28
C ILE A 106 4.84 15.21 -1.83
N GLU A 107 5.02 16.25 -1.02
CA GLU A 107 5.22 16.11 0.44
C GLU A 107 3.86 16.09 1.15
N LEU A 108 3.48 14.92 1.66
CA LEU A 108 2.29 14.75 2.51
C LEU A 108 2.72 14.44 3.94
N SER A 109 1.98 14.86 4.96
CA SER A 109 2.18 14.35 6.33
C SER A 109 1.62 12.93 6.45
N ASP A 110 2.04 12.19 7.47
CA ASP A 110 1.54 10.84 7.72
C ASP A 110 0.02 10.84 8.00
N GLU A 111 -0.47 11.86 8.72
CA GLU A 111 -1.91 12.07 8.95
C GLU A 111 -2.70 12.32 7.65
N GLU A 112 -2.10 13.05 6.70
CA GLU A 112 -2.73 13.33 5.41
C GLU A 112 -2.73 12.08 4.52
N ILE A 113 -1.65 11.28 4.56
CA ILE A 113 -1.58 9.99 3.87
C ILE A 113 -2.67 9.06 4.39
N GLU A 114 -2.83 8.93 5.71
CA GLU A 114 -3.88 8.09 6.31
C GLU A 114 -5.28 8.52 5.84
N LYS A 115 -5.60 9.82 5.94
CA LYS A 115 -6.90 10.38 5.54
C LYS A 115 -7.21 10.20 4.06
N ARG A 116 -6.19 10.27 3.20
CA ARG A 116 -6.36 10.09 1.76
C ARG A 116 -6.48 8.63 1.41
N PHE A 117 -5.66 7.77 2.03
CA PHE A 117 -5.57 6.35 1.71
C PHE A 117 -6.83 5.59 2.10
N ILE A 118 -7.32 5.74 3.33
CA ILE A 118 -8.51 5.05 3.82
C ILE A 118 -9.62 6.06 4.04
N LYS A 119 -10.71 5.94 3.27
CA LYS A 119 -11.88 6.81 3.41
C LYS A 119 -13.08 6.04 3.91
N GLU A 120 -13.60 6.46 5.06
CA GLU A 120 -14.82 5.88 5.62
C GLU A 120 -16.03 6.21 4.74
N ILE A 121 -16.81 5.17 4.40
CA ILE A 121 -18.07 5.29 3.66
C ILE A 121 -19.20 5.18 4.68
N ARG A 122 -19.98 6.25 4.81
CA ARG A 122 -21.17 6.31 5.69
C ARG A 122 -22.42 5.79 5.01
#